data_AF-A0A7S2KEG7-F1
#
_entry.id   AF-A0A7S2KEG7-F1
#
_cell.length_a   1.000
_cell.length_b   1.000
_cell.length_c   1.000
_cell.angle_alpha   90.00
_cell.angle_beta   90.00
_cell.angle_gamma   90.00
#
_symmetry.space_group_name_H-M   'P 1'
#
loop_
_entity.id
_entity.type
_entity.pdbx_description
1 polymer ?
#
loop_
_entity_poly.entity_id
_entity_poly.type
_entity_poly.pdbx_seq_one_letter_code
_entity_poly.pdbx_strand_id
1 'polypeptide(L)'
;MTDCTDLSFYLNFIFLNSSELVTQKVKDKIGFLGGIAAKAINADAKITEAVSSKLSVAIPEATKEMGLKIVTETVFKQGPVCVVKFTIDGADPVALINKAKGEDAGNAMKNIIAAMDVLGVEGGAKNVENKMLPKVKAGLMEKLSTRIPAKMEEAGLKCKCVANEPAEQADWFYNALKQIGSK
;
A
#
# COMPACT_ATOMS: atom_id res chain seq x y z
N MET A 1 24.69 18.12 5.59
CA MET A 1 24.55 16.79 4.97
C MET A 1 23.08 16.42 5.15
N THR A 2 22.24 16.68 4.15
CA THR A 2 20.80 16.42 4.23
C THR A 2 20.61 14.91 4.17
N ASP A 3 20.26 14.33 5.30
CA ASP A 3 19.86 12.93 5.41
C ASP A 3 18.60 12.74 4.56
N CYS A 4 18.78 12.27 3.33
CA CYS A 4 17.68 12.05 2.40
C CYS A 4 17.07 10.69 2.74
N THR A 5 16.34 10.63 3.85
CA THR A 5 15.59 9.44 4.24
C THR A 5 14.71 9.01 3.08
N ASP A 6 14.92 7.81 2.54
CA ASP A 6 14.02 7.26 1.53
C ASP A 6 12.65 6.98 2.18
N LEU A 7 11.66 7.73 1.72
CA LEU A 7 10.26 7.61 2.16
C LEU A 7 9.46 6.65 1.29
N SER A 8 10.16 5.83 0.50
CA SER A 8 9.58 4.75 -0.27
C SER A 8 9.57 3.44 0.51
N PHE A 9 8.59 2.60 0.23
CA PHE A 9 8.54 1.21 0.65
C PHE A 9 7.77 0.38 -0.39
N TYR A 10 7.87 -0.94 -0.29
CA TYR A 10 7.23 -1.86 -1.23
C TYR A 10 6.20 -2.71 -0.51
N LEU A 11 4.99 -2.84 -1.08
CA LEU A 11 4.06 -3.88 -0.70
C LEU A 11 4.10 -5.00 -1.72
N ASN A 12 4.39 -6.19 -1.22
CA ASN A 12 4.62 -7.38 -2.00
C ASN A 12 3.48 -8.36 -1.77
N PHE A 13 2.75 -8.68 -2.84
CA PHE A 13 1.59 -9.55 -2.80
C PHE A 13 1.88 -10.89 -3.48
N ILE A 14 1.43 -11.97 -2.84
CA ILE A 14 1.35 -13.30 -3.46
C ILE A 14 -0.09 -13.81 -3.30
N PHE A 15 -0.82 -13.92 -4.41
CA PHE A 15 -2.19 -14.44 -4.43
C PHE A 15 -2.18 -15.98 -4.41
N LEU A 16 -2.93 -16.56 -3.48
CA LEU A 16 -2.83 -18.00 -3.18
C LEU A 16 -3.94 -18.83 -3.83
N ASN A 17 -5.07 -18.23 -4.18
CA ASN A 17 -6.25 -18.94 -4.69
C ASN A 17 -6.91 -18.25 -5.91
N SER A 18 -6.11 -17.54 -6.72
CA SER A 18 -6.62 -16.76 -7.86
C SER A 18 -7.46 -17.60 -8.84
N SER A 19 -6.98 -18.81 -9.17
CA SER A 19 -7.63 -19.71 -10.12
C SER A 19 -9.00 -20.22 -9.65
N GLU A 20 -9.13 -20.49 -8.35
CA GLU A 20 -10.38 -20.93 -7.74
C GLU A 20 -11.44 -19.81 -7.80
N LEU A 21 -11.06 -18.59 -7.46
CA LEU A 21 -11.96 -17.42 -7.48
C LEU A 21 -12.46 -17.07 -8.87
N VAL A 22 -11.58 -17.07 -9.86
CA VAL A 22 -11.98 -16.77 -11.24
C VAL A 22 -12.92 -17.86 -11.74
N THR A 23 -12.65 -19.13 -11.43
CA THR A 23 -13.53 -20.24 -11.81
C THR A 23 -14.90 -20.13 -11.16
N GLN A 24 -14.98 -19.78 -9.88
CA GLN A 24 -16.24 -19.58 -9.16
C GLN A 24 -17.05 -18.41 -9.77
N LYS A 25 -16.43 -17.25 -9.97
CA LYS A 25 -17.10 -16.08 -10.59
C LYS A 25 -17.59 -16.34 -12.00
N VAL A 26 -16.89 -17.18 -12.77
CA VAL A 26 -17.30 -17.59 -14.12
C VAL A 26 -18.49 -18.54 -14.03
N LYS A 27 -18.47 -19.53 -13.12
CA LYS A 27 -19.61 -20.43 -12.89
C LYS A 27 -20.87 -19.67 -12.46
N ASP A 28 -20.74 -18.71 -11.54
CA ASP A 28 -21.84 -17.90 -11.03
C ASP A 28 -22.44 -16.98 -12.12
N LYS A 29 -21.63 -16.51 -13.08
CA LYS A 29 -22.08 -15.67 -14.19
C LYS A 29 -22.65 -16.44 -15.38
N ILE A 30 -22.23 -17.69 -15.59
CA ILE A 30 -22.54 -18.46 -16.81
C ILE A 30 -23.61 -19.54 -16.59
N GLY A 31 -24.00 -19.85 -15.35
CA GLY A 31 -25.23 -20.59 -15.02
C GLY A 31 -25.57 -21.77 -15.94
N PHE A 32 -25.02 -22.95 -15.65
CA PHE A 32 -25.48 -24.30 -16.09
C PHE A 32 -25.74 -24.58 -17.60
N LEU A 33 -25.69 -23.61 -18.52
CA LEU A 33 -26.26 -23.78 -19.88
C LEU A 33 -25.28 -23.77 -21.05
N GLY A 34 -23.97 -23.74 -20.85
CA GLY A 34 -23.06 -23.66 -21.98
C GLY A 34 -21.74 -24.34 -21.72
N GLY A 35 -21.62 -25.59 -22.17
CA GLY A 35 -20.32 -26.21 -22.42
C GLY A 35 -19.55 -25.35 -23.42
N ILE A 36 -18.72 -24.44 -22.92
CA ILE A 36 -17.78 -23.68 -23.71
C ILE A 36 -16.43 -23.79 -23.02
N ALA A 37 -15.49 -24.37 -23.76
CA ALA A 37 -14.09 -24.47 -23.43
C ALA A 37 -13.60 -23.16 -22.81
N ALA A 38 -13.28 -23.21 -21.52
CA ALA A 38 -12.57 -22.14 -20.85
C ALA A 38 -11.20 -22.03 -21.54
N LYS A 39 -11.08 -21.14 -22.54
CA LYS A 39 -9.78 -20.61 -22.99
C LYS A 39 -9.01 -20.32 -21.73
N ALA A 40 -7.88 -21.00 -21.51
CA ALA A 40 -7.10 -20.95 -20.29
C ALA A 40 -7.05 -19.51 -19.75
N ILE A 41 -7.97 -19.20 -18.82
CA ILE A 41 -8.07 -17.86 -18.28
C ILE A 41 -6.87 -17.79 -17.35
N ASN A 42 -5.89 -16.95 -17.70
CA ASN A 42 -4.79 -16.65 -16.80
C ASN A 42 -5.35 -15.85 -15.62
N ALA A 43 -5.95 -16.58 -14.67
CA ALA A 43 -6.70 -16.07 -13.53
C ALA A 43 -5.84 -15.16 -12.66
N ASP A 44 -4.58 -15.56 -12.49
CA ASP A 44 -3.55 -14.80 -11.83
C ASP A 44 -3.35 -13.43 -12.47
N ALA A 45 -3.12 -13.38 -13.79
CA ALA A 45 -2.92 -12.09 -14.48
C ALA A 45 -4.11 -11.13 -14.30
N LYS A 46 -5.35 -11.65 -14.36
CA LYS A 46 -6.56 -10.83 -14.17
C LYS A 46 -6.70 -10.32 -12.74
N ILE A 47 -6.44 -11.16 -11.74
CA ILE A 47 -6.54 -10.76 -10.33
C ILE A 47 -5.42 -9.77 -10.00
N THR A 48 -4.20 -10.04 -10.42
CA THR A 48 -3.07 -9.15 -10.18
C THR A 48 -3.28 -7.78 -10.83
N GLU A 49 -3.83 -7.73 -12.05
CA GLU A 49 -4.25 -6.47 -12.70
C GLU A 49 -5.31 -5.73 -11.88
N ALA A 50 -6.40 -6.41 -11.53
CA ALA A 50 -7.52 -5.79 -10.83
C ALA A 50 -7.10 -5.27 -9.44
N VAL A 51 -6.26 -6.01 -8.73
CA VAL A 51 -5.75 -5.62 -7.42
C VAL A 51 -4.78 -4.46 -7.53
N SER A 52 -3.77 -4.55 -8.40
CA SER A 52 -2.78 -3.47 -8.58
C SER A 52 -3.43 -2.14 -8.97
N SER A 53 -4.37 -2.18 -9.92
CA SER A 53 -5.13 -0.99 -10.35
C SER A 53 -5.95 -0.40 -9.19
N LYS A 54 -6.71 -1.22 -8.45
CA LYS A 54 -7.51 -0.74 -7.32
C LYS A 54 -6.66 -0.17 -6.19
N LEU A 55 -5.57 -0.84 -5.82
CA LEU A 55 -4.68 -0.37 -4.74
C LEU A 55 -4.02 0.97 -5.10
N SER A 56 -3.67 1.15 -6.37
CA SER A 56 -3.04 2.37 -6.85
C SER A 56 -3.95 3.60 -6.76
N VAL A 57 -5.28 3.39 -6.69
CA VAL A 57 -6.28 4.46 -6.53
C VAL A 57 -6.74 4.59 -5.09
N ALA A 58 -7.17 3.47 -4.48
CA ALA A 58 -7.82 3.49 -3.17
C ALA A 58 -6.88 3.91 -2.03
N ILE A 59 -5.59 3.54 -2.09
CA ILE A 59 -4.65 3.91 -1.03
C ILE A 59 -4.34 5.41 -1.06
N PRO A 60 -3.95 6.03 -2.20
CA PRO A 60 -3.78 7.47 -2.26
C PRO A 60 -5.02 8.25 -1.83
N GLU A 61 -6.22 7.83 -2.26
CA GLU A 61 -7.47 8.50 -1.86
C GLU A 61 -7.70 8.44 -0.35
N ALA A 62 -7.63 7.24 0.24
CA ALA A 62 -7.84 7.07 1.69
C ALA A 62 -6.79 7.79 2.54
N THR A 63 -5.56 7.88 2.05
CA THR A 63 -4.45 8.53 2.79
C THR A 63 -4.44 10.04 2.61
N LYS A 64 -4.95 10.57 1.49
CA LYS A 64 -5.17 12.00 1.29
C LYS A 64 -6.12 12.59 2.33
N GLU A 65 -7.18 11.89 2.69
CA GLU A 65 -8.10 12.29 3.77
C GLU A 65 -7.42 12.36 5.14
N MET A 66 -6.29 11.66 5.32
CA MET A 66 -5.48 11.70 6.54
C MET A 66 -4.39 12.77 6.50
N GLY A 67 -4.33 13.58 5.43
CA GLY A 67 -3.27 14.56 5.23
C GLY A 67 -1.97 13.95 4.71
N LEU A 68 -2.00 12.82 4.02
CA LEU A 68 -0.81 12.22 3.39
C LEU A 68 -0.88 12.34 1.88
N LYS A 69 0.25 12.71 1.28
CA LYS A 69 0.44 12.65 -0.17
C LYS A 69 1.26 11.41 -0.48
N ILE A 70 0.60 10.39 -1.02
CA ILE A 70 1.25 9.13 -1.41
C ILE A 70 1.16 8.94 -2.91
N VAL A 71 2.29 8.60 -3.51
CA VAL A 71 2.40 8.15 -4.90
C VAL A 71 2.55 6.64 -4.90
N THR A 72 1.86 5.97 -5.82
CA THR A 72 1.89 4.51 -5.99
C THR A 72 2.34 4.16 -7.39
N GLU A 73 3.18 3.12 -7.49
CA GLU A 73 3.66 2.58 -8.76
C GLU A 73 3.67 1.06 -8.70
N THR A 74 3.02 0.40 -9.66
CA THR A 74 3.14 -1.05 -9.79
C THR A 74 4.45 -1.37 -10.51
N VAL A 75 5.46 -1.81 -9.76
CA VAL A 75 6.82 -2.05 -10.29
C VAL A 75 7.02 -3.48 -10.79
N PHE A 76 6.16 -4.41 -10.39
CA PHE A 76 6.20 -5.79 -10.89
C PHE A 76 4.82 -6.45 -10.87
N LYS A 77 4.54 -7.24 -11.91
CA LYS A 77 3.33 -8.06 -12.02
C LYS A 77 3.62 -9.27 -12.91
N GLN A 78 3.60 -10.47 -12.32
CA GLN A 78 3.73 -11.71 -13.07
C GLN A 78 3.08 -12.85 -12.31
N GLY A 79 2.15 -13.55 -12.98
CA GLY A 79 1.39 -14.63 -12.35
C GLY A 79 0.75 -14.14 -11.03
N PRO A 80 0.89 -14.91 -9.94
CA PRO A 80 0.26 -14.58 -8.65
C PRO A 80 1.00 -13.46 -7.88
N VAL A 81 2.06 -12.87 -8.44
CA VAL A 81 2.89 -11.88 -7.74
C VAL A 81 2.59 -10.48 -8.23
N CYS A 82 2.39 -9.57 -7.28
CA CYS A 82 2.34 -8.13 -7.50
C CYS A 82 3.34 -7.43 -6.58
N VAL A 83 4.05 -6.43 -7.07
CA VAL A 83 4.81 -5.51 -6.24
C VAL A 83 4.37 -4.09 -6.54
N VAL A 84 3.98 -3.36 -5.50
CA VAL A 84 3.61 -1.96 -5.58
C VAL A 84 4.55 -1.15 -4.71
N LYS A 85 5.24 -0.18 -5.31
CA LYS A 85 6.04 0.82 -4.62
C LYS A 85 5.12 1.94 -4.16
N PHE A 86 5.29 2.34 -2.90
CA PHE A 86 4.64 3.50 -2.31
C PHE A 86 5.72 4.52 -1.98
N THR A 87 5.51 5.79 -2.31
CA THR A 87 6.40 6.89 -1.94
C THR A 87 5.59 7.98 -1.26
N ILE A 88 5.99 8.35 -0.04
CA ILE A 88 5.38 9.47 0.68
C ILE A 88 6.03 10.76 0.19
N ASP A 89 5.27 11.56 -0.55
CA ASP A 89 5.71 12.82 -1.16
C ASP A 89 5.46 14.04 -0.25
N GLY A 90 4.78 13.83 0.87
CA GLY A 90 4.59 14.83 1.90
C GLY A 90 3.46 14.49 2.85
N ALA A 91 3.36 15.27 3.92
CA ALA A 91 2.31 15.16 4.91
C ALA A 91 1.89 16.53 5.44
N ASP A 92 0.64 16.62 5.88
CA ASP A 92 0.14 17.68 6.74
C ASP A 92 0.22 17.18 8.21
N PRO A 93 1.18 17.67 9.00
CA PRO A 93 1.34 17.28 10.40
C PRO A 93 0.09 17.53 11.25
N VAL A 94 -0.65 18.61 10.98
CA VAL A 94 -1.84 18.98 11.74
C VAL A 94 -2.96 18.01 11.43
N ALA A 95 -3.24 17.74 10.15
CA ALA A 95 -4.26 16.77 9.75
C ALA A 95 -3.95 15.36 10.26
N LEU A 96 -2.68 14.94 10.20
CA LEU A 96 -2.23 13.66 10.72
C LEU A 96 -2.47 13.53 12.23
N ILE A 97 -2.05 14.53 13.00
CA ILE A 97 -2.23 14.53 14.46
C ILE A 97 -3.70 14.60 14.82
N ASN A 98 -4.48 15.43 14.13
CA ASN A 98 -5.93 15.51 14.32
C ASN A 98 -6.58 14.14 14.10
N LYS A 99 -6.28 13.46 12.99
CA LYS A 99 -6.83 12.13 12.71
C LYS A 99 -6.39 11.07 13.71
N ALA A 100 -5.16 11.17 14.22
CA ALA A 100 -4.59 10.17 15.14
C ALA A 100 -4.98 10.39 16.61
N LYS A 101 -5.15 11.63 17.05
CA LYS A 101 -5.27 12.01 18.47
C LYS A 101 -6.44 12.96 18.79
N GLY A 102 -7.18 13.41 17.78
CA GLY A 102 -8.31 14.31 17.93
C GLY A 102 -7.96 15.79 17.76
N GLU A 103 -9.00 16.61 17.75
CA GLU A 103 -8.96 18.03 17.38
C GLU A 103 -8.07 18.87 18.30
N ASP A 104 -8.13 18.64 19.62
CA ASP A 104 -7.31 19.35 20.60
C ASP A 104 -5.81 19.18 20.34
N ALA A 105 -5.38 17.95 20.01
CA ALA A 105 -4.00 17.66 19.67
C ALA A 105 -3.59 18.29 18.34
N GLY A 106 -4.49 18.32 17.35
CA GLY A 106 -4.28 19.01 16.08
C GLY A 106 -4.09 20.51 16.28
N ASN A 107 -4.94 21.13 17.10
CA ASN A 107 -4.85 22.55 17.45
C ASN A 107 -3.56 22.87 18.22
N ALA A 108 -3.15 22.01 19.16
CA ALA A 108 -1.87 22.14 19.83
C ALA A 108 -0.69 22.08 18.85
N MET A 109 -0.71 21.15 17.88
CA MET A 109 0.32 21.06 16.84
C MET A 109 0.36 22.32 15.96
N LYS A 110 -0.81 22.82 15.56
CA LYS A 110 -0.93 24.07 14.79
C LYS A 110 -0.29 25.25 15.53
N ASN A 111 -0.55 25.38 16.83
CA ASN A 111 0.02 26.43 17.66
C ASN A 111 1.54 26.30 17.80
N ILE A 112 2.06 25.08 17.92
CA ILE A 112 3.51 24.82 17.96
C ILE A 112 4.16 25.27 16.65
N ILE A 113 3.59 24.90 15.50
CA ILE A 113 4.11 25.30 14.18
C ILE A 113 4.08 26.82 14.03
N ALA A 114 2.97 27.47 14.39
CA ALA A 114 2.86 28.93 14.35
C ALA A 114 3.88 29.63 15.26
N ALA A 115 4.14 29.08 16.45
CA ALA A 115 5.15 29.61 17.36
C ALA A 115 6.57 29.48 16.79
N MET A 116 6.88 28.37 16.09
CA MET A 116 8.18 28.20 15.41
C MET A 116 8.40 29.29 14.35
N ASP A 117 7.36 29.62 13.58
CA ASP A 117 7.43 30.67 12.56
C ASP A 117 7.68 32.05 13.20
N VAL A 118 6.98 32.38 14.29
CA VAL A 118 7.17 33.64 15.04
C VAL A 118 8.58 33.75 15.64
N LEU A 119 9.12 32.63 16.12
CA LEU A 119 10.47 32.59 16.71
C LEU A 119 11.59 32.54 15.67
N GLY A 120 11.27 32.58 14.36
CA GLY A 120 12.26 32.55 13.29
C GLY A 120 12.98 31.21 13.17
N VAL A 121 12.36 30.11 13.63
CA VAL A 121 12.91 28.76 13.45
C VAL A 121 12.75 28.38 11.98
N GLU A 122 13.84 28.50 11.21
CA GLU A 122 13.83 28.15 9.79
C GLU A 122 13.32 26.73 9.55
N GLY A 123 12.31 26.63 8.69
CA GLY A 123 11.72 25.35 8.29
C GLY A 123 10.88 24.65 9.36
N GLY A 124 10.37 25.35 10.38
CA GLY A 124 9.57 24.80 11.49
C GLY A 124 8.63 23.65 11.10
N ALA A 125 7.63 23.93 10.25
CA ALA A 125 6.68 22.92 9.77
C ALA A 125 7.36 21.73 9.06
N LYS A 126 8.33 22.02 8.18
CA LYS A 126 9.07 21.00 7.42
C LYS A 126 9.94 20.12 8.33
N ASN A 127 10.49 20.68 9.40
CA ASN A 127 11.28 19.95 10.39
C ASN A 127 10.39 19.00 11.21
N VAL A 128 9.18 19.43 11.56
CA VAL A 128 8.17 18.57 12.20
C VAL A 128 7.77 17.44 11.26
N GLU A 129 7.45 17.79 10.01
CA GLU A 129 7.11 16.84 8.95
C GLU A 129 8.21 15.78 8.77
N ASN A 130 9.46 16.19 8.56
CA ASN A 130 10.61 15.29 8.38
C ASN A 130 10.80 14.31 9.54
N LYS A 131 10.49 14.72 10.78
CA LYS A 131 10.57 13.84 11.96
C LYS A 131 9.38 12.87 12.07
N MET A 132 8.25 13.22 11.47
CA MET A 132 7.03 12.40 11.49
C MET A 132 7.02 11.37 10.36
N LEU A 133 7.48 11.72 9.16
CA LEU A 133 7.40 10.89 7.96
C LEU A 133 7.98 9.47 8.13
N PRO A 134 9.13 9.24 8.81
CA PRO A 134 9.63 7.88 9.06
C PRO A 134 8.68 7.03 9.91
N LYS A 135 8.05 7.63 10.93
CA LYS A 135 7.07 6.94 11.79
C LYS A 135 5.78 6.66 11.05
N VAL A 136 5.34 7.60 10.21
CA VAL A 136 4.21 7.40 9.31
C VAL A 136 4.49 6.25 8.36
N LYS A 137 5.67 6.20 7.72
CA LYS A 137 6.09 5.12 6.82
C LYS A 137 5.99 3.76 7.52
N ALA A 138 6.64 3.61 8.68
CA ALA A 138 6.59 2.37 9.45
C ALA A 138 5.16 1.95 9.80
N GLY A 139 4.32 2.91 10.24
CA GLY A 139 2.92 2.64 10.56
C GLY A 139 2.08 2.26 9.34
N LEU A 140 2.37 2.82 8.15
CA LEU A 140 1.72 2.42 6.90
C LEU A 140 2.15 1.00 6.49
N MET A 141 3.44 0.68 6.55
CA MET A 141 3.95 -0.65 6.24
C MET A 141 3.24 -1.74 7.07
N GLU A 142 3.14 -1.55 8.38
CA GLU A 142 2.44 -2.47 9.28
C GLU A 142 0.93 -2.54 8.98
N LYS A 143 0.25 -1.40 8.89
CA LYS A 143 -1.21 -1.37 8.69
C LYS A 143 -1.62 -1.91 7.34
N LEU A 144 -0.89 -1.59 6.27
CA LEU A 144 -1.24 -2.03 4.93
C LEU A 144 -0.94 -3.52 4.73
N SER A 145 0.17 -4.03 5.27
CA SER A 145 0.50 -5.46 5.20
C SER A 145 -0.47 -6.36 5.97
N THR A 146 -1.17 -5.81 6.97
CA THR A 146 -2.17 -6.56 7.77
C THR A 146 -3.59 -6.35 7.29
N ARG A 147 -4.01 -5.10 7.04
CA ARG A 147 -5.41 -4.79 6.69
C ARG A 147 -5.76 -5.18 5.26
N ILE A 148 -4.84 -5.05 4.30
CA ILE A 148 -5.14 -5.39 2.91
C ILE A 148 -5.45 -6.89 2.78
N PRO A 149 -4.62 -7.83 3.29
CA PRO A 149 -4.98 -9.25 3.26
C PRO A 149 -6.30 -9.57 3.93
N ALA A 150 -6.56 -9.00 5.11
CA ALA A 150 -7.84 -9.22 5.81
C ALA A 150 -9.04 -8.78 4.94
N LYS A 151 -8.95 -7.59 4.31
CA LYS A 151 -9.99 -7.10 3.40
C LYS A 151 -10.12 -7.91 2.12
N MET A 152 -9.03 -8.47 1.61
CA MET A 152 -9.09 -9.36 0.44
C MET A 152 -9.73 -10.70 0.79
N GLU A 153 -9.44 -11.23 1.98
CA GLU A 153 -10.01 -12.48 2.46
C GLU A 153 -11.52 -12.37 2.72
N GLU A 154 -12.00 -11.23 3.25
CA GLU A 154 -13.44 -10.91 3.30
C GLU A 154 -14.12 -11.01 1.92
N ALA A 155 -13.39 -10.74 0.83
CA ALA A 155 -13.85 -10.86 -0.55
C ALA A 155 -13.52 -12.23 -1.20
N GLY A 156 -13.06 -13.21 -0.42
CA GLY A 156 -12.69 -14.56 -0.85
C GLY A 156 -11.28 -14.70 -1.44
N LEU A 157 -10.52 -13.62 -1.56
CA LEU A 157 -9.15 -13.61 -2.10
C LEU A 157 -8.10 -13.78 -1.01
N LYS A 158 -7.46 -14.95 -0.98
CA LYS A 158 -6.35 -15.23 -0.08
C LYS A 158 -5.06 -14.67 -0.69
N CYS A 159 -4.38 -13.83 0.06
CA CYS A 159 -3.07 -13.33 -0.33
C CYS A 159 -2.12 -13.24 0.86
N LYS A 160 -0.82 -13.34 0.59
CA LYS A 160 0.22 -12.85 1.50
C LYS A 160 0.57 -11.43 1.08
N CYS A 161 0.68 -10.52 2.04
CA CYS A 161 1.19 -9.17 1.82
C CYS A 161 2.37 -8.93 2.76
N VAL A 162 3.51 -8.52 2.22
CA VAL A 162 4.71 -8.18 2.99
C VAL A 162 5.16 -6.79 2.61
N ALA A 163 5.33 -5.92 3.62
CA ALA A 163 5.92 -4.61 3.44
C ALA A 163 7.43 -4.69 3.64
N ASN A 164 8.21 -4.16 2.69
CA ASN A 164 9.68 -4.15 2.77
C ASN A 164 10.22 -2.74 2.58
N GLU A 165 11.33 -2.47 3.26
CA GLU A 165 12.18 -1.32 2.95
C GLU A 165 12.89 -1.54 1.59
N PRO A 166 13.33 -0.46 0.91
CA PRO A 166 14.07 -0.56 -0.35
C PRO A 166 15.30 -1.48 -0.28
N ALA A 167 16.00 -1.48 0.86
CA ALA A 167 17.18 -2.32 1.07
C ALA A 167 16.85 -3.83 1.14
N GLU A 168 15.63 -4.19 1.56
CA GLU A 168 15.19 -5.58 1.76
C GLU A 168 14.46 -6.13 0.53
N GLN A 169 14.05 -5.24 -0.38
CA GLN A 169 13.15 -5.57 -1.46
C GLN A 169 13.73 -6.61 -2.43
N ALA A 170 15.01 -6.47 -2.78
CA ALA A 170 15.67 -7.40 -3.72
C ALA A 170 15.70 -8.82 -3.16
N ASP A 171 16.10 -8.98 -1.89
CA ASP A 171 16.21 -10.29 -1.23
C ASP A 171 14.84 -10.97 -1.14
N TRP A 172 13.82 -10.23 -0.71
CA TRP A 172 12.45 -10.75 -0.69
C TRP A 172 12.02 -11.19 -2.09
N PHE A 173 12.25 -10.35 -3.10
CA PHE A 173 11.78 -10.58 -4.47
C PHE A 173 12.38 -11.85 -5.08
N TYR A 174 13.70 -12.02 -5.01
CA TYR A 174 14.35 -13.22 -5.54
C TYR A 174 13.95 -14.48 -4.78
N ASN A 175 13.75 -14.38 -3.46
CA ASN A 175 13.28 -15.52 -2.66
C ASN A 175 11.84 -15.90 -3.02
N ALA A 176 10.95 -14.93 -3.22
CA ALA A 176 9.58 -15.17 -3.66
C ALA A 176 9.54 -15.85 -5.04
N LEU A 177 10.34 -15.35 -6.00
CA LEU A 177 10.43 -15.96 -7.34
C LEU A 177 10.95 -17.40 -7.28
N LYS A 178 11.97 -17.70 -6.46
CA LYS A 178 12.47 -19.08 -6.29
C LYS A 178 11.39 -20.02 -5.76
N GLN A 179 10.61 -19.59 -4.77
CA GLN A 179 9.52 -20.41 -4.20
C GLN A 179 8.40 -20.68 -5.20
N ILE A 180 8.13 -19.73 -6.09
CA ILE A 180 7.07 -19.86 -7.10
C ILE A 180 7.53 -20.71 -8.28
N GLY A 181 8.76 -20.51 -8.76
CA GLY A 181 9.33 -21.28 -9.88
C GLY A 181 9.74 -22.71 -9.53
N SER A 182 9.78 -23.06 -8.24
CA SER A 182 10.07 -24.42 -7.76
C SER A 182 8.83 -25.31 -7.62
N LYS A 183 7.65 -24.81 -8.02
CA LYS A 183 6.40 -25.58 -8.13
C LYS A 183 6.14 -25.95 -9.59
#